data_AF-A0A7Y0MEM9-F1
#
_entry.id   AF-A0A7Y0MEM9-F1
#
_cell.length_a   1.000
_cell.length_b   1.000
_cell.length_c   1.000
_cell.angle_alpha   90.00
_cell.angle_beta   90.00
_cell.angle_gamma   90.00
#
_symmetry.space_group_name_H-M   'P 1'
#
loop_
_entity.id
_entity.type
_entity.pdbx_description
1 polymer ?
#
loop_
_entity_poly.entity_id
_entity_poly.type
_entity_poly.pdbx_seq_one_letter_code
_entity_poly.pdbx_strand_id
1 'polypeptide(L)'
;MNGPFDVVTEANLGFRKSTPTIVRPITGALHVWLPYKANGDHNRFWIKSGFDTGENLRPQLEESNVWRISRKHLGLAVEAISDQCGLVDVYLQFSDRQRCNDSCIKAKKDECICSCLGANHGGGRYTGGEARTRNTVILYEGTTEVYVRVWRGQNFVV
;
A
#
# COMPACT_ATOMS: atom_id res chain seq x y z
N MET A 1 24.95 -7.65 13.96
CA MET A 1 24.61 -6.76 12.82
C MET A 1 23.17 -7.04 12.44
N ASN A 2 22.24 -6.36 13.09
CA ASN A 2 20.81 -6.43 12.81
C ASN A 2 20.45 -5.11 12.12
N GLY A 3 19.97 -5.15 10.88
CA GLY A 3 19.49 -3.96 10.18
C GLY A 3 18.22 -3.43 10.85
N PRO A 4 17.96 -2.11 10.85
CA PRO A 4 16.82 -1.52 11.54
C PRO A 4 15.55 -1.73 10.70
N PHE A 5 15.05 -2.96 10.70
CA PHE A 5 13.63 -3.22 10.49
C PHE A 5 12.93 -3.19 11.85
N ASP A 6 13.16 -2.12 12.62
CA ASP A 6 12.16 -1.69 13.58
C ASP A 6 10.96 -1.32 12.73
N VAL A 7 10.11 -2.33 12.54
CA VAL A 7 8.68 -2.26 12.30
C VAL A 7 8.26 -0.89 12.78
N VAL A 8 7.71 -0.07 11.88
CA VAL A 8 7.05 1.19 12.25
C VAL A 8 6.15 0.83 13.42
N THR A 9 6.62 1.16 14.62
CA THR A 9 6.10 0.55 15.84
C THR A 9 4.68 1.06 16.00
N GLU A 10 3.85 0.27 16.70
CA GLU A 10 2.44 0.56 16.98
C GLU A 10 2.16 1.98 17.54
N ALA A 11 3.21 2.74 17.88
CA ALA A 11 3.14 4.05 18.50
C ALA A 11 2.97 5.25 17.53
N ASN A 12 3.26 5.14 16.22
CA ASN A 12 3.25 6.31 15.32
C ASN A 12 2.50 6.15 13.98
N LEU A 13 2.05 4.95 13.64
CA LEU A 13 0.94 4.81 12.69
C LEU A 13 -0.32 4.75 13.52
N GLY A 14 -1.20 5.73 13.37
CA GLY A 14 -2.56 5.65 13.91
C GLY A 14 -3.34 4.54 13.20
N PHE A 15 -2.94 3.28 13.37
CA PHE A 15 -3.72 2.10 13.04
C PHE A 15 -5.02 2.21 13.81
N ARG A 16 -6.04 2.81 13.19
CA ARG A 16 -7.41 2.60 13.63
C ARG A 16 -7.66 1.13 13.34
N LYS A 17 -7.59 0.28 14.38
CA LYS A 17 -7.83 -1.19 14.35
C LYS A 17 -9.23 -1.60 13.81
N SER A 18 -9.95 -0.69 13.16
CA SER A 18 -11.22 -0.92 12.46
C SER A 18 -11.12 -0.76 10.94
N THR A 19 -10.05 -0.18 10.39
CA THR A 19 -9.91 0.13 8.96
C THR A 19 -8.82 -0.72 8.32
N PRO A 20 -9.10 -1.47 7.24
CA PRO A 20 -8.07 -2.18 6.49
C PRO A 20 -6.94 -1.24 6.05
N THR A 21 -5.70 -1.72 6.10
CA THR A 21 -4.52 -0.90 5.84
C THR A 21 -3.56 -1.59 4.88
N ILE A 22 -3.01 -0.83 3.93
CA ILE A 22 -1.92 -1.27 3.06
C ILE A 22 -0.74 -0.33 3.26
N VAL A 23 0.44 -0.88 3.52
CA VAL A 23 1.70 -0.14 3.52
C VAL A 23 2.55 -0.63 2.34
N ARG A 24 2.96 0.31 1.49
CA ARG A 24 3.92 0.09 0.41
C ARG A 24 5.27 0.72 0.80
N PRO A 25 6.23 -0.08 1.30
CA PRO A 25 7.56 0.40 1.64
C PRO A 25 8.38 0.78 0.40
N ILE A 26 9.54 1.43 0.57
CA ILE A 26 10.46 1.70 -0.56
C ILE A 26 11.01 0.41 -1.17
N THR A 27 11.30 -0.61 -0.36
CA THR A 27 11.79 -1.93 -0.79
C THR A 27 10.99 -3.07 -0.16
N GLY A 28 10.89 -4.23 -0.83
CA GLY A 28 10.15 -5.38 -0.33
C GLY A 28 8.66 -5.44 -0.71
N ALA A 29 7.92 -6.29 0.01
CA ALA A 29 6.52 -6.62 -0.23
C ALA A 29 5.56 -5.53 0.29
N LEU A 30 4.30 -5.55 -0.14
CA LEU A 30 3.24 -4.78 0.53
C LEU A 30 2.92 -5.45 1.85
N HIS A 31 2.63 -4.65 2.87
CA HIS A 31 2.06 -5.15 4.12
C HIS A 31 0.57 -4.81 4.13
N VAL A 32 -0.27 -5.84 4.18
CA VAL A 32 -1.72 -5.74 4.09
C VAL A 32 -2.31 -6.22 5.40
N TRP A 33 -2.85 -5.30 6.17
CA TRP A 33 -3.62 -5.61 7.36
C TRP A 33 -5.11 -5.63 7.04
N LEU A 34 -5.80 -6.69 7.45
CA LEU A 34 -7.25 -6.80 7.36
C LEU A 34 -7.85 -6.96 8.75
N PRO A 35 -9.01 -6.34 9.04
CA PRO A 35 -9.73 -6.63 10.27
C PRO A 35 -10.12 -8.10 10.31
N TYR A 36 -9.99 -8.70 11.49
CA TYR A 36 -10.43 -10.07 11.73
C TYR A 36 -11.95 -10.14 11.54
N LYS A 37 -12.41 -10.90 10.55
CA LYS A 37 -13.82 -11.29 10.46
C LYS A 37 -14.01 -12.48 11.42
N ALA A 38 -15.09 -12.49 12.20
CA ALA A 38 -15.39 -13.54 13.19
C ALA A 38 -15.33 -14.98 12.61
N ASN A 39 -15.47 -15.11 11.28
CA ASN A 39 -15.24 -16.33 10.53
C ASN A 39 -13.79 -16.32 9.96
N GLY A 40 -12.81 -16.55 10.84
CA GLY A 40 -11.38 -16.27 10.62
C GLY A 40 -10.72 -16.84 9.35
N ASP A 41 -11.33 -17.82 8.68
CA ASP A 41 -10.81 -18.41 7.44
C ASP A 41 -11.05 -17.56 6.19
N HIS A 42 -12.02 -16.64 6.21
CA HIS A 42 -12.46 -15.93 5.02
C HIS A 42 -11.35 -15.05 4.40
N ASN A 43 -10.57 -14.34 5.22
CA ASN A 43 -9.49 -13.47 4.72
C ASN A 43 -8.35 -14.28 4.09
N ARG A 44 -7.99 -15.42 4.70
CA ARG A 44 -6.94 -16.30 4.19
C ARG A 44 -7.32 -16.89 2.84
N PHE A 45 -8.55 -17.39 2.70
CA PHE A 45 -9.03 -17.93 1.43
C PHE A 45 -9.11 -16.84 0.36
N TRP A 46 -9.66 -15.67 0.70
CA TRP A 46 -9.80 -14.54 -0.23
C TRP A 46 -8.45 -13.99 -0.72
N ILE A 47 -7.46 -13.88 0.16
CA ILE A 47 -6.10 -13.48 -0.26
C ILE A 47 -5.46 -14.59 -1.12
N LYS A 48 -5.64 -15.86 -0.77
CA LYS A 48 -5.09 -16.97 -1.55
C LYS A 48 -5.77 -17.16 -2.92
N SER A 49 -7.03 -16.74 -3.08
CA SER A 49 -7.73 -16.72 -4.37
C SER A 49 -7.29 -15.56 -5.27
N GLY A 50 -6.38 -14.70 -4.80
CA GLY A 50 -5.99 -13.50 -5.53
C GLY A 50 -7.07 -12.43 -5.49
N PHE A 51 -7.74 -12.27 -4.35
CA PHE A 51 -8.94 -11.44 -4.25
C PHE A 51 -10.00 -11.82 -5.28
N ASP A 52 -10.18 -13.13 -5.48
CA ASP A 52 -11.11 -13.75 -6.43
C ASP A 52 -10.81 -13.52 -7.93
N THR A 53 -9.67 -12.90 -8.25
CA THR A 53 -9.20 -12.74 -9.65
C THR A 53 -8.38 -13.93 -10.17
N GLY A 54 -7.93 -14.82 -9.27
CA GLY A 54 -6.99 -15.90 -9.60
C GLY A 54 -5.53 -15.45 -9.66
N GLU A 55 -5.23 -14.16 -9.43
CA GLU A 55 -3.87 -13.64 -9.41
C GLU A 55 -3.01 -14.29 -8.32
N ASN A 56 -1.79 -14.68 -8.68
CA ASN A 56 -0.85 -15.22 -7.70
C ASN A 56 -0.21 -14.09 -6.89
N LEU A 57 -0.77 -13.81 -5.71
CA LEU A 57 -0.28 -12.76 -4.81
C LEU A 57 1.04 -13.09 -4.11
N ARG A 58 1.43 -14.37 -4.10
CA ARG A 58 2.48 -14.95 -3.24
C ARG A 58 2.31 -14.55 -1.77
N PRO A 59 1.12 -14.81 -1.17
CA PRO A 59 0.81 -14.28 0.16
C PRO A 59 1.59 -15.01 1.25
N GLN A 60 2.18 -14.24 2.16
CA GLN A 60 2.81 -14.75 3.38
C GLN A 60 2.13 -14.09 4.58
N LEU A 61 1.63 -14.90 5.51
CA LEU A 61 1.07 -14.39 6.75
C LEU A 61 2.22 -14.07 7.71
N GLU A 62 2.27 -12.83 8.18
CA GLU A 62 3.10 -12.37 9.30
C GLU A 62 2.24 -12.32 10.58
N GLU A 63 2.81 -11.77 11.65
CA GLU A 63 2.12 -11.59 12.93
C GLU A 63 0.93 -10.61 12.80
N SER A 64 0.01 -10.67 13.77
CA SER A 64 -1.05 -9.66 13.95
C SER A 64 -1.99 -9.43 12.74
N ASN A 65 -2.27 -10.48 11.95
CA ASN A 65 -3.13 -10.43 10.74
C ASN A 65 -2.56 -9.58 9.59
N VAL A 66 -1.24 -9.40 9.56
CA VAL A 66 -0.55 -8.73 8.46
C VAL A 66 -0.16 -9.75 7.40
N TRP A 67 -0.47 -9.46 6.15
CA TRP A 67 -0.10 -10.26 4.99
C TRP A 67 0.94 -9.54 4.16
N ARG A 68 2.01 -10.25 3.78
CA ARG A 68 2.90 -9.79 2.72
C ARG A 68 2.40 -10.27 1.38
N ILE A 69 2.27 -9.36 0.42
CA ILE A 69 1.98 -9.70 -0.98
C ILE A 69 2.93 -8.97 -1.92
N SER A 70 3.07 -9.48 -3.14
CA SER A 70 3.93 -8.84 -4.15
C SER A 70 3.49 -7.40 -4.42
N ARG A 71 4.45 -6.49 -4.50
CA ARG A 71 4.22 -5.06 -4.70
C ARG A 71 3.53 -4.70 -6.01
N LYS A 72 3.70 -5.51 -7.06
CA LYS A 72 3.01 -5.31 -8.34
C LYS A 72 1.48 -5.37 -8.21
N HIS A 73 0.97 -5.92 -7.11
CA HIS A 73 -0.46 -6.10 -6.84
C HIS A 73 -1.07 -4.97 -5.99
N LEU A 74 -0.40 -3.81 -5.91
CA LEU A 74 -0.88 -2.69 -5.11
C LEU A 74 -2.27 -2.21 -5.55
N GLY A 75 -2.45 -1.93 -6.85
CA GLY A 75 -3.75 -1.50 -7.39
C GLY A 75 -4.85 -2.52 -7.10
N LEU A 76 -4.61 -3.78 -7.46
CA LEU A 76 -5.50 -4.91 -7.18
C LEU A 76 -5.91 -4.99 -5.69
N ALA A 77 -4.94 -4.88 -4.78
CA ALA A 77 -5.22 -4.97 -3.34
C ALA A 77 -6.04 -3.78 -2.84
N VAL A 78 -5.75 -2.56 -3.31
CA VAL A 78 -6.49 -1.36 -2.93
C VAL A 78 -7.95 -1.46 -3.42
N GLU A 79 -8.15 -1.81 -4.69
CA GLU A 79 -9.48 -1.97 -5.28
C GLU A 79 -10.27 -3.04 -4.54
N ALA A 80 -9.75 -4.27 -4.46
CA ALA A 80 -10.44 -5.38 -3.82
C ALA A 80 -10.80 -5.11 -2.35
N ILE A 81 -9.90 -4.49 -1.59
CA ILE A 81 -10.12 -4.19 -0.16
C ILE A 81 -11.11 -3.04 0.00
N SER A 82 -10.98 -1.96 -0.77
CA SER A 82 -11.96 -0.87 -0.72
C SER A 82 -13.35 -1.34 -1.13
N ASP A 83 -13.46 -2.22 -2.13
CA ASP A 83 -14.73 -2.79 -2.56
C ASP A 83 -15.34 -3.70 -1.49
N GLN A 84 -14.56 -4.60 -0.90
CA GLN A 84 -15.07 -5.54 0.09
C GLN A 84 -15.36 -4.89 1.45
N CYS A 85 -14.54 -3.93 1.89
CA CYS A 85 -14.60 -3.33 3.22
C CYS A 85 -15.20 -1.93 3.26
N GLY A 86 -15.50 -1.32 2.11
CA GLY A 86 -16.06 0.02 1.98
C GLY A 86 -14.99 1.12 1.91
N LEU A 87 -13.79 0.88 2.48
CA LEU A 87 -12.62 1.75 2.37
C LEU A 87 -11.32 1.01 2.72
N VAL A 88 -10.19 1.60 2.37
CA VAL A 88 -8.84 1.16 2.77
C VAL A 88 -7.93 2.38 2.98
N ASP A 89 -7.08 2.30 4.01
CA ASP A 89 -6.01 3.25 4.28
C ASP A 89 -4.71 2.78 3.60
N VAL A 90 -4.07 3.65 2.82
CA VAL A 90 -2.88 3.31 2.02
C VAL A 90 -1.74 4.25 2.38
N TYR A 91 -0.62 3.68 2.81
CA TYR A 91 0.60 4.38 3.17
C TYR A 91 1.68 4.07 2.14
N LEU A 92 2.21 5.12 1.51
CA LEU A 92 3.08 5.04 0.35
C LEU A 92 4.42 5.69 0.69
N GLN A 93 5.48 4.89 0.83
CA GLN A 93 6.82 5.42 1.12
C GLN A 93 7.61 5.72 -0.15
N PHE A 94 8.25 6.89 -0.19
CA PHE A 94 9.05 7.40 -1.29
C PHE A 94 10.44 7.78 -0.77
N SER A 95 11.46 7.57 -1.59
CA SER A 95 12.82 8.04 -1.31
C SER A 95 12.96 9.51 -1.68
N ASP A 96 13.53 10.32 -0.80
CA ASP A 96 13.90 11.71 -1.10
C ASP A 96 15.13 11.81 -2.05
N ARG A 97 15.94 10.75 -2.12
CA ARG A 97 17.17 10.67 -2.92
C ARG A 97 16.92 10.14 -4.33
N GLN A 98 15.91 9.30 -4.52
CA GLN A 98 15.63 8.67 -5.81
C GLN A 98 15.03 9.68 -6.80
N ARG A 99 15.82 10.10 -7.79
CA ARG A 99 15.35 10.96 -8.87
C ARG A 99 14.55 10.18 -9.92
N CYS A 100 13.57 10.86 -10.52
CA CYS A 100 12.75 10.31 -11.60
C CYS A 100 13.62 10.17 -12.87
N ASN A 101 13.54 9.03 -13.55
CA ASN A 101 14.25 8.76 -14.80
C ASN A 101 13.26 8.44 -15.92
N ASP A 102 13.77 8.28 -17.14
CA ASP A 102 12.97 7.94 -18.33
C ASP A 102 12.06 6.73 -18.14
N SER A 103 12.52 5.71 -17.40
CA SER A 103 11.71 4.51 -17.14
C SER A 103 10.50 4.80 -16.27
N CYS A 104 10.60 5.71 -15.30
CA CYS A 104 9.47 6.16 -14.48
C CYS A 104 8.52 7.05 -15.30
N ILE A 105 9.07 7.97 -16.10
CA ILE A 105 8.26 8.89 -16.92
C ILE A 105 7.46 8.14 -17.99
N LYS A 106 7.99 7.03 -18.50
CA LYS A 106 7.34 6.17 -19.50
C LYS A 106 6.69 4.93 -18.89
N ALA A 107 6.71 4.78 -17.57
CA ALA A 107 6.16 3.62 -16.90
C ALA A 107 4.67 3.50 -17.19
N LYS A 108 4.20 2.28 -17.40
CA LYS A 108 2.76 1.94 -17.45
C LYS A 108 2.30 1.20 -16.19
N LYS A 109 3.25 0.89 -15.31
CA LYS A 109 3.02 0.13 -14.07
C LYS A 109 2.83 1.09 -12.90
N ASP A 110 2.22 0.58 -11.85
CA ASP A 110 1.72 1.32 -10.70
C ASP A 110 2.80 1.62 -9.62
N GLU A 111 4.08 1.59 -9.99
CA GLU A 111 5.17 1.64 -9.01
C GLU A 111 6.12 2.82 -9.23
N CYS A 112 6.15 3.69 -8.23
CA CYS A 112 7.02 4.84 -8.08
C CYS A 112 7.43 4.92 -6.61
N ILE A 113 8.72 5.12 -6.40
CA ILE A 113 9.34 5.38 -5.10
C ILE A 113 10.18 6.66 -5.14
N CYS A 114 10.05 7.45 -6.21
CA CYS A 114 10.89 8.60 -6.44
C CYS A 114 10.45 9.81 -5.63
N SER A 115 11.37 10.76 -5.44
CA SER A 115 11.12 12.01 -4.71
C SER A 115 10.09 12.91 -5.38
N CYS A 116 9.74 12.68 -6.66
CA CYS A 116 8.63 13.38 -7.31
C CYS A 116 7.24 12.90 -6.83
N LEU A 117 7.15 11.93 -5.92
CA LEU A 117 5.90 11.41 -5.34
C LEU A 117 4.88 10.96 -6.41
N GLY A 118 5.39 10.48 -7.55
CA GLY A 118 4.61 10.10 -8.73
C GLY A 118 4.13 11.26 -9.62
N ALA A 119 4.51 12.50 -9.35
CA ALA A 119 4.07 13.66 -10.15
C ALA A 119 4.46 13.56 -11.63
N ASN A 120 5.58 12.89 -11.92
CA ASN A 120 6.12 12.71 -13.27
C ASN A 120 5.99 11.27 -13.77
N HIS A 121 5.21 10.43 -13.11
CA HIS A 121 5.10 9.01 -13.43
C HIS A 121 4.16 8.79 -14.63
N GLY A 122 4.60 8.01 -15.62
CA GLY A 122 3.86 7.84 -16.87
C GLY A 122 2.53 7.08 -16.73
N GLY A 123 2.41 6.28 -15.68
CA GLY A 123 1.26 5.39 -15.43
C GLY A 123 0.06 6.12 -14.85
N GLY A 124 0.25 7.35 -14.38
CA GLY A 124 -0.75 8.10 -13.64
C GLY A 124 -0.14 8.79 -12.43
N ARG A 125 -1.00 9.52 -11.71
CA ARG A 125 -0.69 10.07 -10.39
C ARG A 125 -1.39 9.19 -9.36
N TYR A 126 -0.70 8.88 -8.26
CA TYR A 126 -1.21 8.30 -7.00
C TYR A 126 -2.43 9.01 -6.36
N THR A 127 -3.07 9.97 -7.04
CA THR A 127 -4.06 10.92 -6.50
C THR A 127 -5.36 10.99 -7.33
N GLY A 128 -5.80 9.87 -7.92
CA GLY A 128 -7.01 9.82 -8.75
C GLY A 128 -8.36 9.82 -8.02
N GLY A 129 -8.38 9.64 -6.71
CA GLY A 129 -9.56 9.87 -5.86
C GLY A 129 -9.41 11.20 -5.12
N GLU A 130 -10.51 11.80 -4.64
CA GLU A 130 -10.44 12.91 -3.70
C GLU A 130 -9.61 12.52 -2.47
N ALA A 131 -8.31 12.79 -2.53
CA ALA A 131 -7.37 12.61 -1.44
C ALA A 131 -7.69 13.64 -0.36
N ARG A 132 -8.76 13.41 0.39
CA ARG A 132 -8.97 14.09 1.66
C ARG A 132 -7.87 13.60 2.58
N THR A 133 -6.99 14.52 2.95
CA THR A 133 -5.82 14.42 3.85
C THR A 133 -4.48 14.03 3.19
N ARG A 134 -3.77 15.05 2.68
CA ARG A 134 -2.31 15.03 2.59
C ARG A 134 -1.72 15.28 3.98
N ASN A 135 -1.52 14.22 4.75
CA ASN A 135 -0.52 14.26 5.81
C ASN A 135 0.75 13.64 5.21
N THR A 136 1.74 14.48 4.95
CA THR A 136 3.09 14.03 4.60
C THR A 136 3.88 13.91 5.88
N VAL A 137 4.34 12.69 6.19
CA VAL A 137 5.18 12.44 7.35
C VAL A 137 6.57 12.04 6.88
N ILE A 138 7.60 12.70 7.40
CA ILE A 138 8.99 12.29 7.21
C ILE A 138 9.26 11.22 8.25
N LEU A 139 9.42 9.96 7.81
CA LEU A 139 9.61 8.83 8.71
C LEU A 139 11.07 8.76 9.23
N TYR A 140 12.04 8.98 8.35
CA TYR A 140 13.50 8.95 8.61
C TYR A 140 14.23 9.86 7.60
N GLU A 141 15.49 10.23 7.86
CA GLU A 141 16.36 10.86 6.84
C GLU A 141 16.40 9.98 5.58
N GLY A 142 15.87 10.46 4.47
CA GLY A 142 15.85 9.66 3.24
C GLY A 142 14.45 9.31 2.71
N THR A 143 13.40 9.43 3.53
CA THR A 143 12.09 8.83 3.24
C THR A 143 10.91 9.75 3.57
N THR A 144 10.02 9.91 2.60
CA THR A 144 8.73 10.59 2.72
C THR A 144 7.59 9.58 2.64
N GLU A 145 6.63 9.63 3.54
CA GLU A 145 5.40 8.83 3.47
C GLU A 145 4.20 9.70 3.06
N VAL A 146 3.40 9.18 2.14
CA VAL A 146 2.13 9.76 1.72
C VAL A 146 1.00 8.85 2.16
N TYR A 147 0.03 9.42 2.85
CA TYR A 147 -1.21 8.75 3.23
C TYR A 147 -2.32 9.03 2.20
N VAL A 148 -3.06 8.00 1.82
CA VAL A 148 -4.24 8.06 0.96
C VAL A 148 -5.32 7.19 1.57
N ARG A 149 -6.55 7.70 1.66
CA ARG A 149 -7.74 6.89 1.94
C ARG A 149 -8.53 6.69 0.66
N VAL A 150 -8.84 5.43 0.35
CA VAL A 150 -9.62 5.06 -0.84
C VAL A 150 -10.95 4.49 -0.38
N TRP A 151 -12.04 5.08 -0.84
CA TRP A 151 -13.40 4.59 -0.59
C TRP A 151 -13.85 3.68 -1.73
N ARG A 152 -14.78 2.75 -1.45
CA ARG A 152 -15.42 1.92 -2.47
C ARG A 152 -15.87 2.76 -3.67
N GLY A 153 -15.60 2.27 -4.88
CA GLY A 153 -15.98 2.93 -6.13
C GLY A 153 -15.17 4.17 -6.48
N GLN A 154 -14.14 4.52 -5.70
CA GLN A 154 -13.15 5.52 -6.11
C GLN A 154 -12.01 4.86 -6.86
N ASN A 155 -11.61 5.48 -7.98
CA ASN A 155 -10.44 5.02 -8.72
C ASN A 155 -9.17 5.31 -7.91
N PHE A 156 -8.47 4.25 -7.52
CA PHE A 156 -7.09 4.35 -7.09
C PHE A 156 -6.21 4.40 -8.34
N VAL A 157 -6.04 5.60 -8.88
CA VAL A 157 -5.07 5.83 -9.95
C VAL A 157 -3.67 5.86 -9.32
N VAL A 158 -2.74 5.12 -9.92
CA VAL A 158 -1.39 4.93 -9.41
C VAL A 158 -0.36 5.74 -10.19
#